data_AF-A0A939R467-F1
#
_entry.id   AF-A0A939R467-F1
#
_cell.length_a   1.000
_cell.length_b   1.000
_cell.length_c   1.000
_cell.angle_alpha   90.00
_cell.angle_beta   90.00
_cell.angle_gamma   90.00
#
_symmetry.space_group_name_H-M   'P 1'
#
loop_
_entity.id
_entity.type
_entity.pdbx_description
1 polymer ?
#
loop_
_entity_poly.entity_id
_entity_poly.type
_entity_poly.pdbx_seq_one_letter_code
_entity_poly.pdbx_strand_id
1 'polypeptide(L)'
;MIKRLTAILLALLPVVASAQFRTPSYGDLSDSEMVRAMKEDVSVLAGSALEGRAAGSEGENEAARYMSARLAESGADLLYGPDGDLFGLKGAAGDTLRSHNVAAFIPGSDPKLKDKYLVVFARLDNLGTASVCVDGEPRTRIFYGANGNASGLAMLIQLAGMLETNRVLLGRSILLAAFGASVPDMAGSWYFLNRSFSDVANIDAAVELEMLGTGAAGFYAYTASNADLNATVTALSATLQPVHPKLVAPEPCAADHRIFYDRRIPTVMFTSGMYPEYNSERDTPSVLEYDWMEREVEYIYNFIVELSQRQAPEFDPSKAAAELYLGDSSSVVAYYDCDVRPTFLGSADPSVFLKKWVYQYLKYPQQAVREGIQGRVLVDFVIDEKGRVTDVKAVRSPHPLLEEEALRVIKASPDWKPGRIKGKKVKAQMSLNVEFRLEKKK
;
A
#
# COMPACT_ATOMS: atom_id res chain seq x y z
N MET A 1 49.23 -40.26 51.17
CA MET A 1 48.36 -40.21 49.97
C MET A 1 47.56 -38.92 50.01
N ILE A 2 48.08 -37.87 49.39
CA ILE A 2 47.50 -36.53 49.35
C ILE A 2 46.69 -36.44 48.05
N LYS A 3 45.35 -36.39 48.14
CA LYS A 3 44.48 -36.16 46.97
C LYS A 3 44.23 -34.65 46.85
N ARG A 4 44.69 -34.10 45.73
CA ARG A 4 44.64 -32.68 45.33
C ARG A 4 43.18 -32.27 45.05
N LEU A 5 42.73 -31.19 45.67
CA LEU A 5 41.59 -30.39 45.21
C LEU A 5 42.02 -29.66 43.93
N THR A 6 41.32 -29.87 42.82
CA THR A 6 41.46 -29.07 41.60
C THR A 6 40.38 -28.01 41.64
N ALA A 7 40.74 -26.77 42.00
CA ALA A 7 39.86 -25.62 41.88
C ALA A 7 39.77 -25.23 40.39
N ILE A 8 38.57 -25.32 39.82
CA ILE A 8 38.28 -24.79 38.48
C ILE A 8 38.06 -23.29 38.65
N LEU A 9 39.05 -22.50 38.25
CA LEU A 9 38.97 -21.06 38.16
C LEU A 9 38.11 -20.72 36.92
N LEU A 10 36.84 -20.37 37.12
CA LEU A 10 35.99 -19.84 36.05
C LEU A 10 36.50 -18.42 35.72
N ALA A 11 37.27 -18.29 34.65
CA ALA A 11 37.65 -16.99 34.10
C ALA A 11 36.41 -16.35 33.47
N LEU A 12 35.79 -15.41 34.20
CA LEU A 12 34.81 -14.47 33.65
C LEU A 12 35.52 -13.57 32.63
N LEU A 13 35.50 -13.97 31.36
CA LEU A 13 35.79 -13.08 30.24
C LEU A 13 34.62 -12.09 30.14
N PRO A 14 34.85 -10.77 30.20
CA PRO A 14 33.81 -9.81 29.88
C PRO A 14 33.53 -9.93 28.38
N VAL A 15 32.36 -10.44 28.02
CA VAL A 15 31.79 -10.23 26.69
C VAL A 15 31.51 -8.73 26.61
N VAL A 16 32.45 -7.99 26.02
CA VAL A 16 32.20 -6.61 25.63
C VAL A 16 31.22 -6.67 24.48
N ALA A 17 29.93 -6.63 24.81
CA ALA A 17 28.87 -6.32 23.86
C ALA A 17 29.24 -4.97 23.25
N SER A 18 29.80 -5.01 22.05
CA SER A 18 29.97 -3.81 21.24
C SER A 18 28.58 -3.46 20.74
N ALA A 19 27.77 -2.84 21.59
CA ALA A 19 26.69 -2.01 21.14
C ALA A 19 27.34 -1.00 20.21
N GLN A 20 27.09 -1.12 18.90
CA GLN A 20 27.41 -0.07 17.96
C GLN A 20 26.53 1.13 18.31
N PHE A 21 26.96 1.91 19.31
CA PHE A 21 26.44 3.24 19.51
C PHE A 21 26.82 4.02 18.26
N ARG A 22 25.85 4.20 17.36
CA ARG A 22 25.91 5.25 16.36
C ARG A 22 26.12 6.54 17.14
N THR A 23 27.29 7.16 17.03
CA THR A 23 27.49 8.52 17.54
C THR A 23 26.48 9.41 16.83
N PRO A 24 25.59 10.13 17.56
CA PRO A 24 24.67 11.06 16.95
C PRO A 24 25.44 12.04 16.06
N SER A 25 25.01 12.19 14.81
CA SER A 25 25.52 13.22 13.92
C SER A 25 25.08 14.58 14.43
N TYR A 26 25.84 15.65 14.16
CA TYR A 26 25.40 17.02 14.43
C TYR A 26 24.04 17.34 13.77
N GLY A 27 23.68 16.65 12.69
CA GLY A 27 22.36 16.76 12.04
C GLY A 27 21.21 16.15 12.86
N ASP A 28 21.44 15.15 13.71
CA ASP A 28 20.39 14.53 14.53
C ASP A 28 19.94 15.48 15.68
N LEU A 29 20.77 16.48 15.99
CA LEU A 29 20.45 17.53 16.96
C LEU A 29 19.44 18.55 16.40
N SER A 30 19.33 18.71 15.08
CA SER A 30 18.37 19.63 14.45
C SER A 30 17.00 18.99 14.15
N ASP A 31 16.87 17.67 14.27
CA ASP A 31 15.60 17.00 14.02
C ASP A 31 14.48 17.53 14.93
N SER A 32 13.28 17.67 14.39
CA SER A 32 12.07 17.85 15.20
C SER A 32 11.74 16.57 15.98
N GLU A 33 10.85 16.66 16.97
CA GLU A 33 10.35 15.46 17.67
C GLU A 33 9.64 14.49 16.71
N MET A 34 8.90 15.02 15.73
CA MET A 34 8.19 14.20 14.73
C MET A 34 9.18 13.47 13.80
N VAL A 35 10.23 14.16 13.33
CA VAL A 35 11.29 13.53 12.52
C VAL A 35 11.99 12.41 13.29
N ARG A 36 12.32 12.62 14.57
CA ARG A 36 12.91 11.56 15.40
C ARG A 36 11.96 10.37 15.55
N ALA A 37 10.69 10.62 15.85
CA ALA A 37 9.69 9.56 15.99
C ALA A 37 9.53 8.75 14.70
N MET A 38 9.44 9.41 13.53
CA MET A 38 9.36 8.71 12.25
C MET A 38 10.63 7.92 11.93
N LYS A 39 11.82 8.43 12.24
CA LYS A 39 13.08 7.68 12.10
C LYS A 39 13.07 6.41 12.94
N GLU A 40 12.58 6.50 14.19
CA GLU A 40 12.44 5.35 15.08
C GLU A 40 11.41 4.34 14.53
N ASP A 41 10.21 4.79 14.18
CA ASP A 41 9.14 3.94 13.67
C ASP A 41 9.58 3.19 12.38
N VAL A 42 10.19 3.91 11.43
CA VAL A 42 10.70 3.28 10.19
C VAL A 42 11.87 2.33 10.48
N SER A 43 12.75 2.65 11.42
CA SER A 43 13.87 1.76 11.76
C SER A 43 13.42 0.39 12.28
N VAL A 44 12.31 0.36 13.03
CA VAL A 44 11.69 -0.87 13.51
C VAL A 44 10.96 -1.57 12.37
N LEU A 45 10.03 -0.85 11.72
CA LEU A 45 9.17 -1.42 10.68
C LEU A 45 9.98 -1.97 9.51
N ALA A 46 10.98 -1.24 9.03
CA ALA A 46 11.88 -1.67 7.96
C ALA A 46 13.17 -2.35 8.48
N GLY A 47 13.17 -2.79 9.74
CA GLY A 47 14.30 -3.50 10.34
C GLY A 47 14.44 -4.93 9.82
N SER A 48 15.69 -5.44 9.78
CA SER A 48 15.96 -6.82 9.38
C SER A 48 15.28 -7.86 10.26
N ALA A 49 15.01 -7.52 11.53
CA ALA A 49 14.30 -8.38 12.49
C ALA A 49 12.87 -8.72 12.06
N LEU A 50 12.25 -7.88 11.22
CA LEU A 50 10.91 -8.14 10.68
C LEU A 50 10.93 -8.85 9.32
N GLU A 51 12.11 -9.27 8.84
CA GLU A 51 12.27 -10.15 7.68
C GLU A 51 11.48 -9.69 6.43
N GLY A 52 11.35 -8.37 6.24
CA GLY A 52 10.61 -7.78 5.13
C GLY A 52 9.09 -7.94 5.18
N ARG A 53 8.51 -8.32 6.33
CA ARG A 53 7.07 -8.30 6.64
C ARG A 53 6.17 -9.02 5.61
N ALA A 54 6.60 -10.14 5.03
CA ALA A 54 5.75 -10.93 4.14
C ALA A 54 4.41 -11.27 4.79
N ALA A 55 3.32 -11.21 4.03
CA ALA A 55 2.00 -11.63 4.49
C ALA A 55 2.03 -13.03 5.11
N GLY A 56 1.59 -13.13 6.36
CA GLY A 56 1.61 -14.32 7.21
C GLY A 56 2.97 -14.77 7.74
N SER A 57 4.00 -13.94 7.64
CA SER A 57 5.27 -14.16 8.32
C SER A 57 5.21 -13.68 9.77
N GLU A 58 6.15 -14.14 10.60
CA GLU A 58 6.29 -13.59 11.96
C GLU A 58 6.64 -12.10 11.93
N GLY A 59 7.35 -11.65 10.89
CA GLY A 59 7.64 -10.24 10.67
C GLY A 59 6.39 -9.38 10.45
N GLU A 60 5.36 -9.88 9.74
CA GLU A 60 4.06 -9.19 9.65
C GLU A 60 3.34 -9.20 11.01
N ASN A 61 3.37 -10.32 11.75
CA ASN A 61 2.74 -10.43 13.07
C ASN A 61 3.33 -9.41 14.05
N GLU A 62 4.66 -9.30 14.11
CA GLU A 62 5.34 -8.33 14.97
C GLU A 62 5.11 -6.89 14.50
N ALA A 63 5.03 -6.65 13.18
CA ALA A 63 4.62 -5.34 12.68
C ALA A 63 3.19 -4.98 13.10
N ALA A 64 2.25 -5.94 13.10
CA ALA A 64 0.87 -5.72 13.56
C ALA A 64 0.81 -5.35 15.04
N ARG A 65 1.57 -6.06 15.89
CA ARG A 65 1.69 -5.74 17.32
C ARG A 65 2.31 -4.37 17.55
N TYR A 66 3.37 -4.06 16.81
CA TYR A 66 4.03 -2.77 16.86
C TYR A 66 3.04 -1.64 16.49
N MET A 67 2.35 -1.75 15.36
CA MET A 67 1.35 -0.77 14.94
C MET A 67 0.22 -0.62 15.97
N SER A 68 -0.28 -1.73 16.54
CA SER A 68 -1.33 -1.69 17.56
C SER A 68 -0.85 -0.94 18.81
N ALA A 69 0.38 -1.19 19.27
CA ALA A 69 0.96 -0.49 20.40
C ALA A 69 1.12 1.01 20.13
N ARG A 70 1.66 1.39 18.95
CA ARG A 70 1.90 2.79 18.58
C ARG A 70 0.61 3.59 18.41
N LEU A 71 -0.44 2.98 17.83
CA LEU A 71 -1.77 3.62 17.74
C LEU A 71 -2.44 3.75 19.12
N ALA A 72 -2.29 2.78 20.02
CA ALA A 72 -2.79 2.91 21.39
C ALA A 72 -2.03 4.00 22.17
N GLU A 73 -0.72 4.10 22.01
CA GLU A 73 0.13 5.13 22.62
C GLU A 73 -0.24 6.54 22.14
N SER A 74 -0.78 6.68 20.93
CA SER A 74 -1.29 7.96 20.43
C SER A 74 -2.61 8.38 21.09
N GLY A 75 -3.24 7.51 21.88
CA GLY A 75 -4.54 7.71 22.52
C GLY A 75 -5.75 7.28 21.68
N ALA A 76 -5.55 6.70 20.49
CA ALA A 76 -6.65 6.19 19.68
C ALA A 76 -7.20 4.87 20.26
N ASP A 77 -8.51 4.67 20.16
CA ASP A 77 -9.17 3.47 20.67
C ASP A 77 -8.96 2.30 19.70
N LEU A 78 -8.23 1.25 20.11
CA LEU A 78 -8.06 0.06 19.28
C LEU A 78 -9.41 -0.65 19.06
N LEU A 79 -9.70 -0.99 17.80
CA LEU A 79 -10.90 -1.76 17.45
C LEU A 79 -10.74 -3.26 17.72
N TYR A 80 -9.50 -3.73 17.78
CA TYR A 80 -9.14 -5.13 17.94
C TYR A 80 -8.12 -5.29 19.07
N GLY A 81 -7.80 -6.54 19.41
CA GLY A 81 -6.75 -6.84 20.38
C GLY A 81 -5.36 -6.39 19.92
N PRO A 82 -4.33 -6.56 20.77
CA PRO A 82 -2.96 -6.14 20.47
C PRO A 82 -2.34 -6.85 19.25
N ASP A 83 -2.85 -8.02 18.87
CA ASP A 83 -2.43 -8.74 17.67
C ASP A 83 -3.20 -8.28 16.41
N GLY A 84 -4.14 -7.32 16.52
CA GLY A 84 -5.03 -6.93 15.42
C GLY A 84 -6.15 -7.93 15.12
N ASP A 85 -6.81 -7.73 13.99
CA ASP A 85 -7.87 -8.57 13.43
C ASP A 85 -7.27 -9.64 12.52
N LEU A 86 -7.27 -10.87 13.01
CA LEU A 86 -6.74 -12.03 12.31
C LEU A 86 -7.73 -12.53 11.25
N PHE A 87 -7.27 -12.63 10.00
CA PHE A 87 -8.05 -13.24 8.92
C PHE A 87 -7.24 -14.25 8.11
N GLY A 88 -7.97 -15.10 7.39
CA GLY A 88 -7.41 -16.21 6.63
C GLY A 88 -7.72 -16.13 5.14
N LEU A 89 -6.69 -16.29 4.31
CA LEU A 89 -6.79 -16.46 2.87
C LEU A 89 -6.54 -17.91 2.53
N LYS A 90 -7.57 -18.57 1.99
CA LYS A 90 -7.44 -19.96 1.57
C LYS A 90 -6.46 -20.02 0.40
N GLY A 91 -5.27 -20.51 0.72
CA GLY A 91 -4.21 -20.71 -0.22
C GLY A 91 -4.38 -21.98 -1.03
N ALA A 92 -3.33 -22.22 -1.78
CA ALA A 92 -3.32 -23.11 -2.90
C ALA A 92 -3.55 -24.58 -2.61
N ALA A 93 -2.77 -25.07 -1.66
CA ALA A 93 -2.66 -26.48 -1.34
C ALA A 93 -3.67 -26.90 -0.25
N GLY A 94 -4.65 -26.04 0.06
CA GLY A 94 -5.50 -26.18 1.24
C GLY A 94 -4.94 -25.50 2.48
N ASP A 95 -3.69 -25.02 2.43
CA ASP A 95 -3.10 -24.18 3.46
C ASP A 95 -3.79 -22.81 3.52
N THR A 96 -3.98 -22.26 4.70
CA THR A 96 -4.55 -20.93 4.90
C THR A 96 -3.44 -19.96 5.27
N LEU A 97 -3.17 -18.98 4.42
CA LEU A 97 -2.33 -17.84 4.80
C LEU A 97 -3.11 -17.04 5.82
N ARG A 98 -2.49 -16.73 6.96
CA ARG A 98 -3.09 -15.92 8.03
C ARG A 98 -2.39 -14.59 8.04
N SER A 99 -3.16 -13.50 8.07
CA SER A 99 -2.63 -12.14 8.07
C SER A 99 -3.48 -11.30 9.02
N HIS A 100 -3.01 -10.09 9.29
CA HIS A 100 -3.54 -9.21 10.33
C HIS A 100 -3.91 -7.86 9.73
N ASN A 101 -5.09 -7.36 10.06
CA ASN A 101 -5.37 -5.93 9.97
C ASN A 101 -5.19 -5.30 11.36
N VAL A 102 -4.67 -4.09 11.42
CA VAL A 102 -4.70 -3.26 12.63
C VAL A 102 -5.68 -2.12 12.38
N ALA A 103 -6.55 -1.82 13.33
CA ALA A 103 -7.41 -0.65 13.22
C ALA A 103 -7.66 0.02 14.57
N ALA A 104 -7.75 1.34 14.54
CA ALA A 104 -8.06 2.19 15.67
C ALA A 104 -9.11 3.24 15.30
N PHE A 105 -9.72 3.85 16.31
CA PHE A 105 -10.84 4.75 16.20
C PHE A 105 -10.58 6.05 16.95
N ILE A 106 -10.90 7.16 16.31
CA ILE A 106 -10.90 8.50 16.90
C ILE A 106 -12.31 9.07 16.75
N PRO A 107 -13.02 9.38 17.85
CA PRO A 107 -14.39 9.88 17.78
C PRO A 107 -14.45 11.31 17.23
N GLY A 108 -15.39 11.54 16.29
CA GLY A 108 -15.75 12.87 15.81
C GLY A 108 -16.52 13.69 16.85
N SER A 109 -16.41 15.01 16.76
CA SER A 109 -17.01 15.97 17.69
C SER A 109 -18.38 16.49 17.27
N ASP A 110 -18.73 16.43 15.97
CA ASP A 110 -20.02 16.96 15.47
C ASP A 110 -21.15 15.93 15.69
N PRO A 111 -22.24 16.30 16.42
CA PRO A 111 -23.35 15.38 16.70
C PRO A 111 -24.05 14.79 15.47
N LYS A 112 -23.94 15.41 14.29
CA LYS A 112 -24.55 14.95 13.04
C LYS A 112 -23.59 14.12 12.18
N LEU A 113 -22.28 14.35 12.31
CA LEU A 113 -21.27 13.73 11.46
C LEU A 113 -20.45 12.66 12.18
N LYS A 114 -20.44 12.61 13.52
CA LYS A 114 -19.63 11.65 14.29
C LYS A 114 -19.95 10.17 13.99
N ASP A 115 -21.15 9.86 13.50
CA ASP A 115 -21.54 8.50 13.10
C ASP A 115 -21.24 8.22 11.60
N LYS A 116 -20.48 9.12 10.96
CA LYS A 116 -19.87 8.95 9.64
C LYS A 116 -18.36 8.83 9.80
N TYR A 117 -17.75 8.06 8.90
CA TYR A 117 -16.35 7.68 9.01
C TYR A 117 -15.51 8.18 7.85
N LEU A 118 -14.30 8.65 8.16
CA LEU A 118 -13.19 8.69 7.22
C LEU A 118 -12.22 7.58 7.57
N VAL A 119 -11.76 6.81 6.57
CA VAL A 119 -10.72 5.78 6.79
C VAL A 119 -9.37 6.33 6.34
N VAL A 120 -8.40 6.43 7.24
CA VAL A 120 -7.01 6.79 6.91
C VAL A 120 -6.17 5.53 7.08
N PHE A 121 -5.46 5.11 6.04
CA PHE A 121 -4.85 3.80 6.05
C PHE A 121 -3.53 3.71 5.30
N ALA A 122 -2.75 2.68 5.64
CA ALA A 122 -1.51 2.31 4.99
C ALA A 122 -1.41 0.78 4.88
N ARG A 123 -0.54 0.30 3.99
CA ARG A 123 -0.23 -1.13 3.86
C ARG A 123 0.68 -1.61 4.99
N LEU A 124 0.35 -2.74 5.62
CA LEU A 124 1.12 -3.36 6.71
C LEU A 124 2.24 -4.28 6.19
N ASP A 125 1.91 -5.22 5.31
CA ASP A 125 2.82 -6.24 4.79
C ASP A 125 3.79 -5.70 3.75
N ASN A 126 4.92 -6.38 3.55
CA ASN A 126 5.86 -6.11 2.45
C ASN A 126 6.33 -7.42 1.78
N LEU A 127 7.30 -7.35 0.87
CA LEU A 127 7.65 -8.48 0.01
C LEU A 127 8.29 -9.68 0.74
N GLY A 128 8.76 -9.50 1.97
CA GLY A 128 9.44 -10.53 2.76
C GLY A 128 10.90 -10.74 2.36
N THR A 129 11.25 -12.02 2.18
CA THR A 129 12.60 -12.44 1.81
C THR A 129 12.61 -13.31 0.55
N ALA A 130 13.73 -13.33 -0.14
CA ALA A 130 14.00 -14.26 -1.24
C ALA A 130 15.36 -14.95 -1.03
N SER A 131 15.47 -16.23 -1.39
CA SER A 131 16.76 -16.90 -1.46
C SER A 131 17.44 -16.58 -2.79
N VAL A 132 18.68 -16.10 -2.74
CA VAL A 132 19.48 -15.76 -3.92
C VAL A 132 20.86 -16.41 -3.82
N CYS A 133 21.36 -16.97 -4.92
CA CYS A 133 22.72 -17.50 -4.96
C CYS A 133 23.72 -16.38 -5.29
N VAL A 134 24.73 -16.21 -4.43
CA VAL A 134 25.85 -15.28 -4.65
C VAL A 134 27.12 -16.11 -4.59
N ASP A 135 27.87 -16.16 -5.70
CA ASP A 135 29.09 -16.97 -5.86
C ASP A 135 28.88 -18.47 -5.58
N GLY A 136 27.70 -18.99 -5.91
CA GLY A 136 27.32 -20.38 -5.68
C GLY A 136 26.74 -20.68 -4.29
N GLU A 137 26.78 -19.70 -3.37
CA GLU A 137 26.27 -19.86 -2.01
C GLU A 137 24.87 -19.24 -1.85
N PRO A 138 23.89 -19.95 -1.26
CA PRO A 138 22.58 -19.39 -0.99
C PRO A 138 22.67 -18.30 0.09
N ARG A 139 22.10 -17.14 -0.20
CA ARG A 139 21.98 -16.01 0.72
C ARG A 139 20.53 -15.55 0.78
N THR A 140 20.09 -15.15 1.96
CA THR A 140 18.77 -14.51 2.12
C THR A 140 18.87 -13.05 1.73
N ARG A 141 18.04 -12.63 0.78
CA ARG A 141 17.79 -11.24 0.43
C ARG A 141 16.53 -10.78 1.15
N ILE A 142 16.64 -9.68 1.89
CA ILE A 142 15.51 -9.06 2.60
C ILE A 142 15.03 -7.85 1.79
N PHE A 143 13.73 -7.73 1.61
CA PHE A 143 13.10 -6.54 1.05
C PHE A 143 12.52 -5.70 2.20
N TYR A 144 13.28 -4.69 2.63
CA TYR A 144 12.97 -3.94 3.86
C TYR A 144 11.70 -3.08 3.74
N GLY A 145 11.42 -2.53 2.56
CA GLY A 145 10.20 -1.76 2.31
C GLY A 145 10.14 -0.47 3.12
N ALA A 146 11.25 0.26 3.23
CA ALA A 146 11.34 1.47 4.02
C ALA A 146 10.43 2.56 3.47
N ASN A 147 10.59 2.97 2.21
CA ASN A 147 9.59 3.80 1.56
C ASN A 147 8.43 2.96 1.04
N GLY A 148 8.72 1.72 0.64
CA GLY A 148 7.75 0.85 -0.04
C GLY A 148 6.46 0.69 0.72
N ASN A 149 6.48 0.76 2.06
CA ASN A 149 5.30 1.08 2.86
C ASN A 149 5.57 1.48 4.32
N ALA A 150 6.79 1.28 4.88
CA ALA A 150 7.03 1.65 6.27
C ALA A 150 6.92 3.17 6.51
N SER A 151 7.22 4.00 5.51
CA SER A 151 7.02 5.45 5.55
C SER A 151 5.56 5.84 5.74
N GLY A 152 4.64 5.19 5.00
CA GLY A 152 3.19 5.39 5.17
C GLY A 152 2.66 4.92 6.53
N LEU A 153 3.17 3.80 7.04
CA LEU A 153 2.85 3.32 8.40
C LEU A 153 3.36 4.29 9.49
N ALA A 154 4.58 4.81 9.36
CA ALA A 154 5.12 5.80 10.29
C ALA A 154 4.30 7.10 10.26
N MET A 155 3.90 7.57 9.08
CA MET A 155 3.00 8.72 8.97
C MET A 155 1.62 8.45 9.57
N LEU A 156 1.07 7.24 9.44
CA LEU A 156 -0.19 6.86 10.05
C LEU A 156 -0.13 6.99 11.59
N ILE A 157 1.00 6.60 12.20
CA ILE A 157 1.23 6.76 13.65
C ILE A 157 1.24 8.25 14.03
N GLN A 158 1.97 9.08 13.27
CA GLN A 158 2.03 10.52 13.56
C GLN A 158 0.66 11.19 13.39
N LEU A 159 -0.06 10.86 12.32
CA LEU A 159 -1.44 11.34 12.09
C LEU A 159 -2.37 10.94 13.24
N ALA A 160 -2.26 9.72 13.77
CA ALA A 160 -3.07 9.28 14.89
C ALA A 160 -2.92 10.19 16.11
N GLY A 161 -1.67 10.53 16.47
CA GLY A 161 -1.40 11.44 17.59
C GLY A 161 -1.88 12.87 17.33
N MET A 162 -1.66 13.39 16.12
CA MET A 162 -2.12 14.73 15.72
C MET A 162 -3.65 14.83 15.74
N LEU A 163 -4.34 13.84 15.19
CA LEU A 163 -5.80 13.79 15.10
C LEU A 163 -6.45 13.58 16.46
N GLU A 164 -5.94 12.70 17.31
CA GLU A 164 -6.48 12.49 18.66
C GLU A 164 -6.30 13.74 19.53
N THR A 165 -5.12 14.35 19.49
CA THR A 165 -4.82 15.61 20.22
C THR A 165 -5.79 16.72 19.82
N ASN A 166 -6.16 16.78 18.55
CA ASN A 166 -7.01 17.82 17.99
C ASN A 166 -8.43 17.33 17.64
N ARG A 167 -8.90 16.24 18.27
CA ARG A 167 -10.15 15.56 17.89
C ARG A 167 -11.39 16.47 17.90
N VAL A 168 -11.34 17.56 18.66
CA VAL A 168 -12.40 18.59 18.68
C VAL A 168 -12.64 19.22 17.29
N LEU A 169 -11.63 19.25 16.42
CA LEU A 169 -11.70 19.77 15.06
C LEU A 169 -12.32 18.79 14.05
N LEU A 170 -12.53 17.53 14.45
CA LEU A 170 -13.00 16.48 13.56
C LEU A 170 -14.51 16.41 13.56
N GLY A 171 -15.15 16.71 12.43
CA GLY A 171 -16.61 16.55 12.32
C GLY A 171 -17.02 15.07 12.34
N ARG A 172 -16.38 14.29 11.48
CA ARG A 172 -16.54 12.83 11.36
C ARG A 172 -15.59 12.07 12.28
N SER A 173 -15.97 10.84 12.61
CA SER A 173 -15.03 9.94 13.27
C SER A 173 -14.00 9.41 12.27
N ILE A 174 -12.79 9.13 12.76
CA ILE A 174 -11.69 8.63 11.94
C ILE A 174 -11.42 7.17 12.30
N LEU A 175 -11.32 6.34 11.28
CA LEU A 175 -10.83 4.97 11.36
C LEU A 175 -9.39 4.97 10.83
N LEU A 176 -8.44 4.63 11.68
CA LEU A 176 -7.05 4.43 11.32
C LEU A 176 -6.85 2.95 11.01
N ALA A 177 -6.22 2.58 9.90
CA ALA A 177 -6.03 1.17 9.53
C ALA A 177 -4.65 0.86 8.93
N ALA A 178 -4.06 -0.26 9.33
CA ALA A 178 -2.94 -0.88 8.64
C ALA A 178 -3.41 -2.23 8.06
N PHE A 179 -3.45 -2.35 6.74
CA PHE A 179 -4.00 -3.54 6.07
C PHE A 179 -2.92 -4.58 5.75
N GLY A 180 -3.11 -5.81 6.20
CA GLY A 180 -2.24 -6.94 5.90
C GLY A 180 -2.61 -7.63 4.58
N ALA A 181 -1.70 -8.46 4.08
CA ALA A 181 -1.86 -9.20 2.82
C ALA A 181 -2.32 -8.32 1.64
N SER A 182 -1.81 -7.10 1.56
CA SER A 182 -2.08 -6.18 0.47
C SER A 182 -1.26 -6.46 -0.78
N VAL A 183 0.01 -6.86 -0.60
CA VAL A 183 0.91 -7.24 -1.71
C VAL A 183 0.34 -8.33 -2.60
N PRO A 184 -0.23 -9.43 -2.04
CA PRO A 184 -0.88 -10.43 -2.86
C PRO A 184 -2.13 -9.87 -3.54
N ASP A 185 -3.19 -9.54 -2.78
CA ASP A 185 -4.54 -9.37 -3.33
C ASP A 185 -5.34 -8.21 -2.71
N MET A 186 -4.69 -7.23 -2.03
CA MET A 186 -5.42 -6.20 -1.25
C MET A 186 -6.41 -6.85 -0.27
N ALA A 187 -5.98 -7.98 0.30
CA ALA A 187 -6.90 -8.89 0.94
C ALA A 187 -7.34 -8.39 2.32
N GLY A 188 -6.47 -7.66 3.02
CA GLY A 188 -6.79 -7.00 4.28
C GLY A 188 -7.86 -5.94 4.13
N SER A 189 -7.70 -5.01 3.18
CA SER A 189 -8.72 -3.98 2.91
C SER A 189 -10.03 -4.60 2.41
N TRP A 190 -9.95 -5.64 1.57
CA TRP A 190 -11.14 -6.40 1.18
C TRP A 190 -11.83 -7.04 2.37
N TYR A 191 -11.10 -7.74 3.24
CA TYR A 191 -11.66 -8.37 4.43
C TYR A 191 -12.29 -7.34 5.36
N PHE A 192 -11.64 -6.20 5.58
CA PHE A 192 -12.16 -5.09 6.37
C PHE A 192 -13.53 -4.61 5.86
N LEU A 193 -13.62 -4.26 4.57
CA LEU A 193 -14.86 -3.72 3.99
C LEU A 193 -15.96 -4.77 3.77
N ASN A 194 -15.61 -6.06 3.70
CA ASN A 194 -16.56 -7.13 3.37
C ASN A 194 -16.97 -7.97 4.58
N ARG A 195 -16.21 -7.98 5.67
CA ARG A 195 -16.36 -8.97 6.75
C ARG A 195 -16.22 -8.40 8.14
N SER A 196 -15.20 -7.59 8.44
CA SER A 196 -14.92 -7.23 9.83
C SER A 196 -15.53 -5.92 10.30
N PHE A 197 -15.52 -4.86 9.48
CA PHE A 197 -16.19 -3.62 9.85
C PHE A 197 -17.67 -3.66 9.46
N SER A 198 -18.58 -3.50 10.41
CA SER A 198 -20.02 -3.64 10.18
C SER A 198 -20.66 -2.41 9.52
N ASP A 199 -20.13 -1.21 9.77
CA ASP A 199 -20.75 0.06 9.39
C ASP A 199 -20.14 0.68 8.12
N VAL A 200 -19.72 -0.18 7.19
CA VAL A 200 -19.08 0.23 5.92
C VAL A 200 -19.95 1.20 5.11
N ALA A 201 -21.28 1.10 5.22
CA ALA A 201 -22.21 2.01 4.55
C ALA A 201 -22.12 3.47 5.05
N ASN A 202 -21.47 3.71 6.19
CA ASN A 202 -21.25 5.04 6.76
C ASN A 202 -19.83 5.58 6.52
N ILE A 203 -19.01 4.89 5.73
CA ILE A 203 -17.70 5.41 5.30
C ILE A 203 -17.93 6.40 4.16
N ASP A 204 -17.67 7.68 4.41
CA ASP A 204 -17.88 8.76 3.44
C ASP A 204 -16.68 8.92 2.48
N ALA A 205 -15.46 8.66 2.96
CA ALA A 205 -14.25 8.68 2.13
C ALA A 205 -13.09 7.94 2.81
N ALA A 206 -12.00 7.75 2.06
CA ALA A 206 -10.76 7.21 2.58
C ALA A 206 -9.50 7.95 2.09
N VAL A 207 -8.41 7.80 2.82
CA VAL A 207 -7.10 8.40 2.56
C VAL A 207 -6.04 7.30 2.67
N GLU A 208 -5.39 6.97 1.57
CA GLU A 208 -4.29 6.01 1.52
C GLU A 208 -2.94 6.71 1.61
N LEU A 209 -2.03 6.16 2.43
CA LEU A 209 -0.67 6.60 2.64
C LEU A 209 0.29 5.57 2.02
N GLU A 210 0.80 5.85 0.82
CA GLU A 210 1.59 4.87 0.05
C GLU A 210 2.85 5.51 -0.52
N MET A 211 4.02 4.94 -0.22
CA MET A 211 5.32 5.46 -0.64
C MET A 211 5.51 6.96 -0.36
N LEU A 212 5.45 7.39 0.90
CA LEU A 212 5.58 8.78 1.33
C LEU A 212 6.92 9.05 2.02
N GLY A 213 8.00 9.09 1.25
CA GLY A 213 9.34 9.08 1.82
C GLY A 213 10.44 9.70 0.97
N THR A 214 10.15 10.02 -0.29
CA THR A 214 11.09 10.62 -1.24
C THR A 214 10.51 11.92 -1.82
N GLY A 215 9.93 12.74 -0.95
CA GLY A 215 9.09 13.90 -1.31
C GLY A 215 9.81 15.01 -2.08
N ALA A 216 11.14 15.10 -2.03
CA ALA A 216 11.89 16.10 -2.79
C ALA A 216 11.73 15.94 -4.31
N ALA A 217 11.50 14.70 -4.78
CA ALA A 217 11.27 14.40 -6.19
C ALA A 217 9.82 14.68 -6.64
N GLY A 218 8.88 14.77 -5.69
CA GLY A 218 7.49 15.08 -5.93
C GLY A 218 6.57 14.61 -4.81
N PHE A 219 5.43 15.26 -4.70
CA PHE A 219 4.33 14.88 -3.80
C PHE A 219 3.03 14.92 -4.63
N TYR A 220 2.24 13.85 -4.57
CA TYR A 220 1.11 13.63 -5.47
C TYR A 220 -0.14 13.21 -4.71
N ALA A 221 -1.30 13.61 -5.24
CA ALA A 221 -2.60 13.17 -4.81
C ALA A 221 -3.31 12.50 -5.99
N TYR A 222 -3.44 11.17 -5.92
CA TYR A 222 -4.25 10.40 -6.86
C TYR A 222 -5.66 10.26 -6.30
N THR A 223 -6.66 10.77 -7.02
CA THR A 223 -8.07 10.81 -6.56
C THR A 223 -9.00 10.01 -7.45
N ALA A 224 -8.47 9.26 -8.42
CA ALA A 224 -9.23 8.70 -9.54
C ALA A 224 -10.16 9.75 -10.19
N SER A 225 -9.63 10.95 -10.43
CA SER A 225 -10.38 12.08 -11.00
C SER A 225 -11.68 12.44 -10.24
N ASN A 226 -11.76 12.17 -8.93
CA ASN A 226 -12.90 12.55 -8.12
C ASN A 226 -12.98 14.08 -7.95
N ALA A 227 -14.08 14.70 -8.40
CA ALA A 227 -14.22 16.15 -8.43
C ALA A 227 -14.19 16.80 -7.03
N ASP A 228 -14.83 16.18 -6.04
CA ASP A 228 -14.92 16.74 -4.68
C ASP A 228 -13.58 16.62 -3.93
N LEU A 229 -12.87 15.50 -4.11
CA LEU A 229 -11.53 15.33 -3.57
C LEU A 229 -10.54 16.29 -4.25
N ASN A 230 -10.62 16.45 -5.57
CA ASN A 230 -9.82 17.43 -6.31
C ASN A 230 -10.06 18.85 -5.80
N ALA A 231 -11.33 19.23 -5.63
CA ALA A 231 -11.69 20.54 -5.09
C ALA A 231 -11.12 20.76 -3.68
N THR A 232 -11.10 19.72 -2.85
CA THR A 232 -10.51 19.78 -1.50
C THR A 232 -8.99 19.99 -1.57
N VAL A 233 -8.28 19.23 -2.42
CA VAL A 233 -6.84 19.41 -2.65
C VAL A 233 -6.52 20.81 -3.19
N THR A 234 -7.29 21.30 -4.16
CA THR A 234 -7.13 22.65 -4.74
C THR A 234 -7.40 23.74 -3.72
N ALA A 235 -8.46 23.62 -2.92
CA ALA A 235 -8.81 24.61 -1.90
C ALA A 235 -7.72 24.72 -0.84
N LEU A 236 -7.20 23.60 -0.33
CA LEU A 236 -6.09 23.61 0.62
C LEU A 236 -4.81 24.16 -0.01
N SER A 237 -4.54 23.83 -1.26
CA SER A 237 -3.38 24.36 -1.98
C SER A 237 -3.45 25.88 -2.24
N ALA A 238 -4.63 26.49 -2.11
CA ALA A 238 -4.80 27.95 -2.16
C ALA A 238 -4.54 28.64 -0.81
N THR A 239 -4.23 27.88 0.24
CA THR A 239 -3.87 28.39 1.58
C THR A 239 -2.38 28.21 1.83
N LEU A 240 -1.89 28.72 2.97
CA LEU A 240 -0.52 28.49 3.39
C LEU A 240 -0.36 27.03 3.85
N GLN A 241 0.24 26.20 3.01
CA GLN A 241 0.54 24.79 3.30
C GLN A 241 2.05 24.55 3.20
N PRO A 242 2.59 23.57 3.96
CA PRO A 242 4.02 23.27 3.94
C PRO A 242 4.48 22.65 2.60
N VAL A 243 3.58 21.93 1.92
CA VAL A 243 3.75 21.37 0.57
C VAL A 243 2.42 21.39 -0.18
N HIS A 244 2.48 21.22 -1.50
CA HIS A 244 1.31 21.15 -2.36
C HIS A 244 1.37 19.91 -3.25
N PRO A 245 0.48 18.92 -3.04
CA PRO A 245 0.46 17.74 -3.88
C PRO A 245 -0.01 18.10 -5.28
N LYS A 246 0.62 17.51 -6.28
CA LYS A 246 0.13 17.56 -7.66
C LYS A 246 -1.01 16.56 -7.81
N LEU A 247 -2.17 17.04 -8.26
CA LEU A 247 -3.26 16.15 -8.65
C LEU A 247 -2.84 15.32 -9.85
N VAL A 248 -2.98 14.00 -9.73
CA VAL A 248 -2.71 13.06 -10.82
C VAL A 248 -3.92 12.15 -11.03
N ALA A 249 -4.16 11.86 -12.29
CA ALA A 249 -5.19 10.94 -12.75
C ALA A 249 -4.65 9.57 -13.22
N PRO A 250 -3.41 9.40 -13.71
CA PRO A 250 -2.87 8.05 -13.85
C PRO A 250 -2.55 7.47 -12.47
N GLU A 251 -3.08 6.29 -12.20
CA GLU A 251 -2.78 5.54 -10.99
C GLU A 251 -1.28 5.18 -10.96
N PRO A 252 -0.52 5.62 -9.95
CA PRO A 252 0.93 5.42 -9.93
C PRO A 252 1.31 3.96 -9.62
N CYS A 253 0.53 3.28 -8.78
CA CYS A 253 0.69 1.86 -8.48
C CYS A 253 -0.65 1.26 -8.04
N ALA A 254 -0.84 -0.03 -8.30
CA ALA A 254 -1.96 -0.79 -7.76
C ALA A 254 -1.82 -0.93 -6.24
N ALA A 255 -2.79 -0.40 -5.48
CA ALA A 255 -2.79 -0.42 -4.01
C ALA A 255 -4.22 -0.57 -3.45
N ASP A 256 -4.36 -0.52 -2.13
CA ASP A 256 -5.59 -0.89 -1.41
C ASP A 256 -6.78 0.04 -1.70
N HIS A 257 -6.56 1.29 -2.16
CA HIS A 257 -7.64 2.18 -2.61
C HIS A 257 -8.56 1.55 -3.66
N ARG A 258 -8.07 0.59 -4.47
CA ARG A 258 -8.91 -0.08 -5.47
C ARG A 258 -10.10 -0.82 -4.85
N ILE A 259 -9.93 -1.41 -3.66
CA ILE A 259 -11.02 -2.10 -2.96
C ILE A 259 -12.07 -1.09 -2.48
N PHE A 260 -11.66 0.11 -2.07
CA PHE A 260 -12.59 1.19 -1.73
C PHE A 260 -13.35 1.69 -2.97
N TYR A 261 -12.69 1.80 -4.13
CA TYR A 261 -13.33 2.15 -5.39
C TYR A 261 -14.35 1.10 -5.86
N ASP A 262 -14.06 -0.19 -5.66
CA ASP A 262 -15.03 -1.27 -5.92
C ASP A 262 -16.28 -1.15 -5.05
N ARG A 263 -16.15 -0.57 -3.85
CA ARG A 263 -17.24 -0.22 -2.94
C ARG A 263 -17.84 1.17 -3.18
N ARG A 264 -17.37 1.88 -4.21
CA ARG A 264 -17.78 3.26 -4.53
C ARG A 264 -17.54 4.23 -3.37
N ILE A 265 -16.47 4.03 -2.61
CA ILE A 265 -16.02 4.95 -1.58
C ILE A 265 -14.96 5.87 -2.21
N PRO A 266 -15.12 7.20 -2.20
CA PRO A 266 -14.11 8.13 -2.66
C PRO A 266 -12.82 7.95 -1.86
N THR A 267 -11.68 7.84 -2.54
CA THR A 267 -10.38 7.64 -1.90
C THR A 267 -9.32 8.48 -2.60
N VAL A 268 -8.53 9.18 -1.81
CA VAL A 268 -7.30 9.82 -2.26
C VAL A 268 -6.11 8.99 -1.79
N MET A 269 -5.17 8.72 -2.69
CA MET A 269 -3.87 8.17 -2.34
C MET A 269 -2.83 9.30 -2.40
N PHE A 270 -2.18 9.54 -1.26
CA PHE A 270 -1.01 10.41 -1.19
C PHE A 270 0.25 9.59 -1.36
N THR A 271 1.16 10.06 -2.22
CA THR A 271 2.42 9.38 -2.52
C THR A 271 3.51 10.36 -2.95
N SER A 272 4.77 10.04 -2.68
CA SER A 272 5.92 10.73 -3.28
C SER A 272 6.29 10.19 -4.68
N GLY A 273 5.50 9.23 -5.19
CA GLY A 273 5.64 8.66 -6.53
C GLY A 273 6.64 7.51 -6.61
N MET A 274 6.84 7.00 -7.83
CA MET A 274 7.77 5.88 -8.08
C MET A 274 9.23 6.32 -7.91
N TYR A 275 10.03 5.46 -7.30
CA TYR A 275 11.45 5.71 -7.00
C TYR A 275 12.33 4.50 -7.37
N PRO A 276 13.65 4.69 -7.64
CA PRO A 276 14.51 3.63 -8.18
C PRO A 276 14.68 2.40 -7.29
N GLU A 277 14.61 2.56 -5.97
CA GLU A 277 14.80 1.49 -5.00
C GLU A 277 13.51 0.68 -4.74
N TYR A 278 12.36 1.09 -5.27
CA TYR A 278 11.08 0.44 -5.03
C TYR A 278 11.15 -1.07 -5.31
N ASN A 279 10.61 -1.87 -4.38
CA ASN A 279 10.61 -3.34 -4.42
C ASN A 279 12.01 -3.97 -4.54
N SER A 280 13.06 -3.31 -4.05
CA SER A 280 14.42 -3.85 -4.01
C SER A 280 14.96 -3.95 -2.58
N GLU A 281 16.05 -4.68 -2.40
CA GLU A 281 16.80 -4.73 -1.13
C GLU A 281 17.44 -3.39 -0.74
N ARG A 282 17.47 -2.41 -1.67
CA ARG A 282 17.98 -1.05 -1.43
C ARG A 282 16.93 -0.10 -0.87
N ASP A 283 15.66 -0.53 -0.75
CA ASP A 283 14.60 0.25 -0.13
C ASP A 283 14.73 0.27 1.40
N THR A 284 15.74 1.00 1.87
CA THR A 284 16.18 1.03 3.28
C THR A 284 15.90 2.41 3.91
N PRO A 285 15.89 2.53 5.25
CA PRO A 285 15.63 3.82 5.92
C PRO A 285 16.54 4.98 5.50
N SER A 286 17.69 4.70 4.87
CA SER A 286 18.62 5.73 4.38
C SER A 286 18.17 6.44 3.11
N VAL A 287 17.18 5.91 2.37
CA VAL A 287 16.64 6.59 1.18
C VAL A 287 15.57 7.63 1.55
N LEU A 288 15.14 7.66 2.82
CA LEU A 288 14.04 8.49 3.27
C LEU A 288 14.47 9.92 3.60
N GLU A 289 13.63 10.86 3.20
CA GLU A 289 13.80 12.29 3.38
C GLU A 289 12.86 12.80 4.48
N TYR A 290 13.20 12.54 5.74
CA TYR A 290 12.30 12.75 6.87
C TYR A 290 11.78 14.20 7.05
N ASP A 291 12.58 15.21 6.68
CA ASP A 291 12.13 16.61 6.69
C ASP A 291 11.00 16.87 5.68
N TRP A 292 10.99 16.14 4.55
CA TRP A 292 9.89 16.18 3.59
C TRP A 292 8.70 15.39 4.10
N MET A 293 8.93 14.24 4.73
CA MET A 293 7.87 13.46 5.37
C MET A 293 7.09 14.27 6.39
N GLU A 294 7.77 15.08 7.22
CA GLU A 294 7.11 15.98 8.19
C GLU A 294 6.15 16.96 7.50
N ARG A 295 6.59 17.57 6.40
CA ARG A 295 5.75 18.52 5.64
C ARG A 295 4.57 17.83 4.96
N GLU A 296 4.79 16.64 4.41
CA GLU A 296 3.75 15.85 3.77
C GLU A 296 2.68 15.41 4.79
N VAL A 297 3.09 14.95 5.97
CA VAL A 297 2.14 14.53 7.01
C VAL A 297 1.35 15.71 7.57
N GLU A 298 1.96 16.90 7.71
CA GLU A 298 1.25 18.13 8.06
C GLU A 298 0.18 18.51 7.02
N TYR A 299 0.50 18.41 5.72
CA TYR A 299 -0.50 18.62 4.67
C TYR A 299 -1.65 17.61 4.77
N ILE A 300 -1.31 16.33 4.92
CA ILE A 300 -2.29 15.24 4.97
C ILE A 300 -3.20 15.39 6.20
N TYR A 301 -2.65 15.81 7.35
CA TYR A 301 -3.44 16.16 8.53
C TYR A 301 -4.47 17.26 8.22
N ASN A 302 -4.04 18.38 7.62
CA ASN A 302 -4.94 19.47 7.25
C ASN A 302 -6.01 19.00 6.24
N PHE A 303 -5.64 18.12 5.31
CA PHE A 303 -6.56 17.49 4.38
C PHE A 303 -7.63 16.66 5.08
N ILE A 304 -7.24 15.83 6.05
CA ILE A 304 -8.17 14.99 6.82
C ILE A 304 -9.11 15.88 7.65
N VAL A 305 -8.59 16.91 8.33
CA VAL A 305 -9.41 17.84 9.12
C VAL A 305 -10.44 18.54 8.25
N GLU A 306 -10.03 19.10 7.11
CA GLU A 306 -10.92 19.75 6.15
C GLU A 306 -11.99 18.77 5.64
N LEU A 307 -11.58 17.58 5.16
CA LEU A 307 -12.49 16.56 4.65
C LEU A 307 -13.48 16.08 5.73
N SER A 308 -13.07 16.04 7.00
CA SER A 308 -13.92 15.63 8.11
C SER A 308 -15.12 16.56 8.34
N GLN A 309 -15.05 17.81 7.88
CA GLN A 309 -16.08 18.83 8.08
C GLN A 309 -16.94 19.07 6.83
N ARG A 310 -16.42 18.79 5.63
CA ARG A 310 -17.11 19.04 4.36
C ARG A 310 -18.32 18.12 4.15
N GLN A 311 -19.13 18.43 3.14
CA GLN A 311 -20.10 17.47 2.62
C GLN A 311 -19.40 16.19 2.17
N ALA A 312 -20.04 15.03 2.37
CA ALA A 312 -19.50 13.75 1.92
C ALA A 312 -19.21 13.79 0.41
N PRO A 313 -17.99 13.45 -0.03
CA PRO A 313 -17.68 13.46 -1.46
C PRO A 313 -18.53 12.44 -2.21
N GLU A 314 -18.99 12.78 -3.41
CA GLU A 314 -19.69 11.86 -4.27
C GLU A 314 -18.68 10.98 -5.01
N PHE A 315 -18.90 9.65 -5.04
CA PHE A 315 -18.11 8.77 -5.90
C PHE A 315 -18.58 8.86 -7.36
N ASP A 316 -18.09 9.88 -8.05
CA ASP A 316 -18.29 10.07 -9.49
C ASP A 316 -17.00 10.54 -10.18
N PRO A 317 -16.12 9.59 -10.56
CA PRO A 317 -14.85 9.91 -11.21
C PRO A 317 -15.03 10.52 -12.62
N SER A 318 -16.21 10.38 -13.24
CA SER A 318 -16.49 10.84 -14.61
C SER A 318 -16.46 12.37 -14.77
N LYS A 319 -16.89 13.10 -13.73
CA LYS A 319 -17.09 14.55 -13.79
C LYS A 319 -15.79 15.28 -14.09
N ALA A 320 -14.72 14.99 -13.34
CA ALA A 320 -13.42 15.64 -13.55
C ALA A 320 -12.57 14.94 -14.63
N ALA A 321 -12.70 13.62 -14.80
CA ALA A 321 -11.96 12.89 -15.83
C ALA A 321 -12.23 13.45 -17.23
N ALA A 322 -13.48 13.84 -17.52
CA ALA A 322 -13.83 14.43 -18.80
C ALA A 322 -13.09 15.76 -19.09
N GLU A 323 -12.86 16.59 -18.10
CA GLU A 323 -12.14 17.86 -18.28
C GLU A 323 -10.63 17.63 -18.41
N LEU A 324 -10.10 16.69 -17.63
CA LEU A 324 -8.68 16.31 -17.65
C LEU A 324 -8.27 15.62 -18.95
N TYR A 325 -9.12 14.74 -19.50
CA TYR A 325 -8.74 13.83 -20.59
C TYR A 325 -9.31 14.22 -21.96
N LEU A 326 -10.49 14.83 -22.06
CA LEU A 326 -11.10 15.12 -23.37
C LEU A 326 -10.46 16.30 -24.12
N GLY A 327 -9.50 17.00 -23.51
CA GLY A 327 -8.72 18.06 -24.15
C GLY A 327 -7.63 17.54 -25.10
N ASP A 328 -7.17 16.30 -24.94
CA ASP A 328 -6.12 15.69 -25.74
C ASP A 328 -6.50 14.25 -26.14
N SER A 329 -6.71 14.02 -27.44
CA SER A 329 -7.06 12.70 -28.00
C SER A 329 -5.96 11.64 -27.86
N SER A 330 -4.73 12.04 -27.50
CA SER A 330 -3.64 11.11 -27.23
C SER A 330 -3.64 10.59 -25.79
N SER A 331 -4.44 11.20 -24.90
CA SER A 331 -4.44 10.90 -23.48
C SER A 331 -4.94 9.48 -23.19
N VAL A 332 -4.23 8.81 -22.28
CA VAL A 332 -4.60 7.49 -21.76
C VAL A 332 -5.28 7.71 -20.41
N VAL A 333 -6.51 7.22 -20.30
CA VAL A 333 -7.39 7.39 -19.14
C VAL A 333 -7.18 6.22 -18.17
N ALA A 334 -7.15 6.46 -16.86
CA ALA A 334 -7.12 5.35 -15.91
C ALA A 334 -8.43 4.53 -15.98
N TYR A 335 -8.35 3.21 -15.74
CA TYR A 335 -9.50 2.31 -15.79
C TYR A 335 -10.68 2.78 -14.93
N TYR A 336 -10.38 3.25 -13.72
CA TYR A 336 -11.39 3.72 -12.76
C TYR A 336 -11.93 5.12 -13.08
N ASP A 337 -11.28 5.87 -13.96
CA ASP A 337 -11.66 7.23 -14.37
C ASP A 337 -12.67 7.24 -15.53
N CYS A 338 -12.97 6.07 -16.12
CA CYS A 338 -13.95 5.94 -17.20
C CYS A 338 -15.39 5.93 -16.67
N ASP A 339 -16.29 6.75 -17.24
CA ASP A 339 -17.75 6.71 -16.97
C ASP A 339 -18.32 5.31 -17.23
N VAL A 340 -17.93 4.74 -18.37
CA VAL A 340 -18.20 3.36 -18.73
C VAL A 340 -16.86 2.67 -18.88
N ARG A 341 -16.56 1.78 -17.93
CA ARG A 341 -15.30 1.03 -17.93
C ARG A 341 -15.22 0.10 -19.14
N PRO A 342 -14.01 -0.17 -19.65
CA PRO A 342 -13.81 -1.25 -20.61
C PRO A 342 -14.41 -2.56 -20.11
N THR A 343 -15.04 -3.34 -20.99
CA THR A 343 -15.63 -4.63 -20.59
C THR A 343 -15.07 -5.80 -21.39
N PHE A 344 -14.69 -6.85 -20.68
CA PHE A 344 -14.29 -8.13 -21.25
C PHE A 344 -15.44 -9.11 -21.17
N LEU A 345 -15.87 -9.67 -22.31
CA LEU A 345 -17.04 -10.55 -22.39
C LEU A 345 -18.29 -9.96 -21.70
N GLY A 346 -18.45 -8.63 -21.78
CA GLY A 346 -19.58 -7.90 -21.18
C GLY A 346 -19.44 -7.60 -19.68
N SER A 347 -18.33 -7.97 -19.04
CA SER A 347 -18.07 -7.66 -17.63
C SER A 347 -17.04 -6.55 -17.46
N ALA A 348 -17.31 -5.60 -16.56
CA ALA A 348 -16.36 -4.60 -16.06
C ALA A 348 -15.60 -5.09 -14.80
N ASP A 349 -15.78 -6.34 -14.38
CA ASP A 349 -14.96 -6.94 -13.32
C ASP A 349 -13.70 -7.55 -13.95
N PRO A 350 -12.48 -7.02 -13.64
CA PRO A 350 -11.24 -7.57 -14.17
C PRO A 350 -10.98 -9.03 -13.80
N SER A 351 -11.59 -9.55 -12.73
CA SER A 351 -11.49 -10.96 -12.33
C SER A 351 -12.07 -11.91 -13.39
N VAL A 352 -13.03 -11.44 -14.20
CA VAL A 352 -13.60 -12.21 -15.32
C VAL A 352 -12.55 -12.41 -16.41
N PHE A 353 -11.80 -11.36 -16.76
CA PHE A 353 -10.71 -11.47 -17.72
C PHE A 353 -9.63 -12.44 -17.24
N LEU A 354 -9.22 -12.33 -15.98
CA LEU A 354 -8.26 -13.26 -15.39
C LEU A 354 -8.73 -14.72 -15.48
N LYS A 355 -9.94 -15.02 -15.02
CA LYS A 355 -10.47 -16.39 -14.93
C LYS A 355 -10.84 -16.99 -16.29
N LYS A 356 -11.41 -16.21 -17.19
CA LYS A 356 -11.98 -16.69 -18.47
C LYS A 356 -11.01 -16.60 -19.63
N TRP A 357 -9.97 -15.79 -19.52
CA TRP A 357 -8.94 -15.66 -20.55
C TRP A 357 -7.57 -16.03 -20.01
N VAL A 358 -7.02 -15.21 -19.12
CA VAL A 358 -5.61 -15.31 -18.71
C VAL A 358 -5.31 -16.73 -18.22
N TYR A 359 -6.01 -17.22 -17.20
CA TYR A 359 -5.74 -18.56 -16.64
C TYR A 359 -6.18 -19.72 -17.53
N GLN A 360 -7.01 -19.50 -18.56
CA GLN A 360 -7.36 -20.54 -19.53
C GLN A 360 -6.25 -20.74 -20.58
N TYR A 361 -5.57 -19.66 -20.96
CA TYR A 361 -4.57 -19.67 -22.03
C TYR A 361 -3.13 -19.52 -21.51
N LEU A 362 -2.96 -19.38 -20.20
CA LEU A 362 -1.67 -19.36 -19.52
C LEU A 362 -1.00 -20.72 -19.61
N LYS A 363 0.27 -20.72 -20.01
CA LYS A 363 1.14 -21.88 -20.14
C LYS A 363 2.30 -21.71 -19.17
N TYR A 364 2.26 -22.45 -18.07
CA TYR A 364 3.37 -22.42 -17.12
C TYR A 364 4.69 -22.80 -17.81
N PRO A 365 5.72 -21.94 -17.81
CA PRO A 365 7.00 -22.26 -18.43
C PRO A 365 7.60 -23.52 -17.79
N GLN A 366 7.94 -24.52 -18.60
CA GLN A 366 8.44 -25.81 -18.11
C GLN A 366 9.71 -25.67 -17.25
N GLN A 367 10.55 -24.69 -17.56
CA GLN A 367 11.72 -24.37 -16.75
C GLN A 367 11.30 -23.84 -15.36
N ALA A 368 10.36 -22.90 -15.31
CA ALA A 368 9.82 -22.39 -14.06
C ALA A 368 9.16 -23.49 -13.21
N VAL A 369 8.50 -24.47 -13.85
CA VAL A 369 8.00 -25.68 -13.16
C VAL A 369 9.14 -26.50 -12.55
N ARG A 370 10.19 -26.81 -13.32
CA ARG A 370 11.34 -27.60 -12.84
C ARG A 370 12.10 -26.93 -11.70
N GLU A 371 12.21 -25.61 -11.77
CA GLU A 371 12.93 -24.79 -10.79
C GLU A 371 12.04 -24.35 -9.62
N GLY A 372 10.76 -24.75 -9.60
CA GLY A 372 9.83 -24.40 -8.52
C GLY A 372 9.48 -22.91 -8.46
N ILE A 373 9.73 -22.16 -9.53
CA ILE A 373 9.52 -20.71 -9.60
C ILE A 373 8.03 -20.43 -9.65
N GLN A 374 7.53 -19.64 -8.70
CA GLN A 374 6.14 -19.22 -8.55
C GLN A 374 6.07 -17.73 -8.20
N GLY A 375 4.87 -17.15 -8.25
CA GLY A 375 4.62 -15.80 -7.78
C GLY A 375 3.67 -15.03 -8.69
N ARG A 376 3.66 -13.70 -8.55
CA ARG A 376 2.67 -12.84 -9.19
C ARG A 376 3.36 -11.79 -10.05
N VAL A 377 2.95 -11.71 -11.30
CA VAL A 377 3.44 -10.70 -12.25
C VAL A 377 2.40 -9.60 -12.34
N LEU A 378 2.75 -8.38 -11.92
CA LEU A 378 1.92 -7.20 -12.13
C LEU A 378 2.15 -6.69 -13.56
N VAL A 379 1.09 -6.66 -14.36
CA VAL A 379 1.14 -6.25 -15.77
C VAL A 379 0.23 -5.04 -15.99
N ASP A 380 0.82 -4.00 -16.56
CA ASP A 380 0.13 -2.82 -17.08
C ASP A 380 -0.16 -2.99 -18.56
N PHE A 381 -1.34 -2.54 -18.99
CA PHE A 381 -1.68 -2.46 -20.41
C PHE A 381 -2.76 -1.42 -20.69
N VAL A 382 -2.90 -1.06 -21.96
CA VAL A 382 -3.90 -0.12 -22.45
C VAL A 382 -4.94 -0.86 -23.29
N ILE A 383 -6.21 -0.50 -23.14
CA ILE A 383 -7.30 -0.92 -24.00
C ILE A 383 -7.64 0.28 -24.89
N ASP A 384 -7.37 0.17 -26.19
CA ASP A 384 -7.57 1.27 -27.13
C ASP A 384 -9.07 1.56 -27.41
N GLU A 385 -9.37 2.59 -28.19
CA GLU A 385 -10.73 3.01 -28.52
C GLU A 385 -11.48 1.97 -29.39
N LYS A 386 -10.77 1.00 -29.95
CA LYS A 386 -11.34 -0.14 -30.68
C LYS A 386 -11.52 -1.35 -29.76
N GLY A 387 -11.04 -1.29 -28.53
CA GLY A 387 -11.07 -2.37 -27.55
C GLY A 387 -9.86 -3.31 -27.59
N ARG A 388 -8.83 -2.98 -28.36
CA ARG A 388 -7.64 -3.83 -28.51
C ARG A 388 -6.68 -3.58 -27.35
N VAL A 389 -6.06 -4.64 -26.85
CA VAL A 389 -5.01 -4.53 -25.84
C VAL A 389 -3.69 -4.09 -26.51
N THR A 390 -3.14 -2.98 -26.06
CA THR A 390 -1.87 -2.38 -26.49
C THR A 390 -0.97 -2.07 -25.29
N ASP A 391 0.29 -1.71 -25.57
CA ASP A 391 1.23 -1.16 -24.57
C ASP A 391 1.40 -2.03 -23.31
N VAL A 392 1.42 -3.36 -23.50
CA VAL A 392 1.53 -4.34 -22.44
C VAL A 392 2.96 -4.41 -21.91
N LYS A 393 3.15 -4.08 -20.62
CA LYS A 393 4.44 -4.07 -19.92
C LYS A 393 4.31 -4.67 -18.52
N ALA A 394 5.37 -5.31 -18.03
CA ALA A 394 5.41 -5.78 -16.66
C ALA A 394 5.94 -4.66 -15.76
N VAL A 395 5.23 -4.43 -14.66
CA VAL A 395 5.62 -3.44 -13.64
C VAL A 395 6.43 -4.12 -12.53
N ARG A 396 6.02 -5.34 -12.16
CA ARG A 396 6.69 -6.14 -11.15
C ARG A 396 6.64 -7.61 -11.55
N SER A 397 7.77 -8.29 -11.49
CA SER A 397 7.85 -9.72 -11.74
C SER A 397 8.84 -10.39 -10.80
N PRO A 398 8.50 -11.55 -10.20
CA PRO A 398 9.44 -12.34 -9.42
C PRO A 398 10.47 -13.06 -10.30
N HIS A 399 10.19 -13.28 -11.59
CA HIS A 399 11.10 -13.98 -12.49
C HIS A 399 10.81 -13.70 -13.98
N PRO A 400 11.84 -13.54 -14.85
CA PRO A 400 11.66 -13.28 -16.28
C PRO A 400 10.78 -14.32 -17.01
N LEU A 401 10.91 -15.61 -16.66
CA LEU A 401 10.08 -16.66 -17.27
C LEU A 401 8.58 -16.45 -17.05
N LEU A 402 8.19 -15.99 -15.86
CA LEU A 402 6.78 -15.73 -15.54
C LEU A 402 6.32 -14.44 -16.23
N GLU A 403 7.20 -13.44 -16.29
CA GLU A 403 6.97 -12.18 -16.99
C GLU A 403 6.63 -12.40 -18.46
N GLU A 404 7.49 -13.10 -19.19
CA GLU A 404 7.32 -13.36 -20.62
C GLU A 404 5.97 -14.01 -20.91
N GLU A 405 5.56 -14.99 -20.09
CA GLU A 405 4.30 -15.68 -20.26
C GLU A 405 3.09 -14.78 -19.92
N ALA A 406 3.17 -13.99 -18.85
CA ALA A 406 2.13 -13.05 -18.48
C ALA A 406 1.89 -12.01 -19.59
N LEU A 407 2.99 -11.45 -20.12
CA LEU A 407 2.94 -10.50 -21.23
C LEU A 407 2.35 -11.16 -22.48
N ARG A 408 2.73 -12.39 -22.81
CA ARG A 408 2.22 -13.11 -23.97
C ARG A 408 0.71 -13.31 -23.89
N VAL A 409 0.18 -13.79 -22.77
CA VAL A 409 -1.26 -14.10 -22.65
C VAL A 409 -2.13 -12.85 -22.62
N ILE A 410 -1.66 -11.76 -22.00
CA ILE A 410 -2.37 -10.47 -22.00
C ILE A 410 -2.34 -9.84 -23.39
N LYS A 411 -1.20 -9.83 -24.08
CA LYS A 411 -1.08 -9.35 -25.48
C LYS A 411 -1.99 -10.11 -26.44
N ALA A 412 -2.25 -11.39 -26.16
CA ALA A 412 -3.11 -12.23 -26.98
C ALA A 412 -4.62 -12.01 -26.74
N SER A 413 -5.01 -11.15 -25.80
CA SER A 413 -6.42 -10.87 -25.46
C SER A 413 -7.27 -10.58 -26.72
N PRO A 414 -8.50 -11.11 -26.80
CA PRO A 414 -9.45 -10.66 -27.81
C PRO A 414 -9.91 -9.24 -27.49
N ASP A 415 -10.60 -8.63 -28.45
CA ASP A 415 -11.10 -7.26 -28.33
C ASP A 415 -12.14 -7.13 -27.20
N TRP A 416 -11.95 -6.08 -26.40
CA TRP A 416 -12.85 -5.64 -25.35
C TRP A 416 -13.92 -4.70 -25.93
N LYS A 417 -14.96 -4.40 -25.17
CA LYS A 417 -15.68 -3.14 -25.42
C LYS A 417 -14.86 -2.00 -24.81
N PRO A 418 -14.56 -0.93 -25.57
CA PRO A 418 -13.71 0.15 -25.10
C PRO A 418 -14.39 0.95 -23.99
N GLY A 419 -13.57 1.59 -23.15
CA GLY A 419 -14.03 2.55 -22.16
C GLY A 419 -14.61 3.80 -22.80
N ARG A 420 -15.43 4.55 -22.05
CA ARG A 420 -16.00 5.82 -22.51
C ARG A 420 -16.00 6.88 -21.42
N ILE A 421 -15.77 8.12 -21.85
CA ILE A 421 -16.03 9.34 -21.08
C ILE A 421 -16.96 10.26 -21.88
N LYS A 422 -18.02 10.77 -21.26
CA LYS A 422 -19.11 11.57 -21.85
C LYS A 422 -19.58 11.00 -23.19
N GLY A 423 -19.72 9.68 -23.25
CA GLY A 423 -20.13 8.92 -24.43
C GLY A 423 -19.06 8.71 -25.53
N LYS A 424 -17.92 9.41 -25.47
CA LYS A 424 -16.79 9.22 -26.40
C LYS A 424 -15.93 8.04 -25.97
N LYS A 425 -15.49 7.23 -26.94
CA LYS A 425 -14.56 6.12 -26.68
C LYS A 425 -13.17 6.68 -26.37
N VAL A 426 -12.49 6.09 -25.40
CA VAL A 426 -11.17 6.53 -24.92
C VAL A 426 -10.22 5.34 -24.77
N LYS A 427 -8.91 5.61 -24.77
CA LYS A 427 -7.88 4.64 -24.37
C LYS A 427 -7.89 4.51 -22.86
N ALA A 428 -7.98 3.29 -22.33
CA ALA A 428 -8.05 3.04 -20.91
C ALA A 428 -6.88 2.18 -20.42
N GLN A 429 -6.08 2.67 -19.47
CA GLN A 429 -5.00 1.92 -18.83
C GLN A 429 -5.52 1.11 -17.65
N MET A 430 -5.08 -0.14 -17.55
CA MET A 430 -5.41 -1.06 -16.45
C MET A 430 -4.17 -1.86 -16.03
N SER A 431 -4.09 -2.19 -14.73
CA SER A 431 -3.04 -3.06 -14.18
C SER A 431 -3.64 -4.29 -13.52
N LEU A 432 -3.08 -5.48 -13.78
CA LEU A 432 -3.54 -6.74 -13.19
C LEU A 432 -2.38 -7.60 -12.69
N ASN A 433 -2.61 -8.31 -11.58
CA ASN A 433 -1.72 -9.37 -11.10
C ASN A 433 -2.08 -10.69 -11.78
N VAL A 434 -1.12 -11.27 -12.52
CA VAL A 434 -1.19 -12.63 -13.07
C VAL A 434 -0.47 -13.58 -12.12
N GLU A 435 -1.22 -14.49 -11.50
CA GLU A 435 -0.69 -15.46 -10.55
C GLU A 435 -0.17 -16.73 -11.26
N PHE A 436 1.07 -17.11 -10.95
CA PHE A 436 1.68 -18.38 -11.34
C PHE A 436 1.86 -19.25 -10.11
N ARG A 437 1.15 -20.37 -10.13
CA ARG A 437 1.09 -21.31 -9.02
C ARG A 437 1.21 -22.74 -9.51
N LEU A 438 2.18 -23.50 -8.97
CA LEU A 438 2.26 -24.94 -9.26
C LEU A 438 1.29 -25.67 -8.34
N GLU A 439 0.51 -26.57 -8.92
CA GLU A 439 -0.30 -27.49 -8.14
C GLU A 439 0.59 -28.63 -7.61
N LYS A 440 0.52 -28.90 -6.30
CA LYS A 440 1.07 -30.16 -5.76
C LYS A 440 0.23 -31.29 -6.35
N LYS A 441 0.86 -32.24 -7.05
CA LYS A 441 0.20 -33.52 -7.38
C LYS A 441 -0.25 -34.14 -6.06
N LYS A 442 -1.56 -34.35 -5.90
CA LYS A 442 -2.15 -35.09 -4.79
C LYS A 442 -1.70 -36.54 -4.78
#